data_AF-A0A1L8ME36-F1
#
_entry.id   AF-A0A1L8ME36-F1
#
_cell.length_a   1.000
_cell.length_b   1.000
_cell.length_c   1.000
_cell.angle_alpha   90.00
_cell.angle_beta   90.00
_cell.angle_gamma   90.00
#
_symmetry.space_group_name_H-M   'P 1'
#
loop_
_entity.id
_entity.type
_entity.pdbx_description
1 polymer ?
#
loop_
_entity_poly.entity_id
_entity_poly.type
_entity_poly.pdbx_seq_one_letter_code
_entity_poly.pdbx_strand_id
1 'polypeptide(L)'
;MLDEYAVIKAQKILQNWKASSVQIDSILPLGVNETELEERSRLILQIDQALKIMFNNPDNINGFMRMPNHNGTFKGKTPLEVVSSGGLNELIKVLDHLKEGLFIK
;
A
#
# COMPACT_ATOMS: atom_id res chain seq x y z
N MET A 1 11.32 -5.44 19.16
CA MET A 1 11.64 -6.73 18.52
C MET A 1 10.85 -6.71 17.24
N LEU A 2 11.54 -6.77 16.10
CA LEU A 2 10.92 -6.75 14.78
C LEU A 2 9.79 -7.78 14.68
N ASP A 3 8.59 -7.34 14.32
CA ASP A 3 7.50 -8.25 13.97
C ASP A 3 7.75 -8.83 12.57
N GLU A 4 8.57 -9.88 12.51
CA GLU A 4 8.90 -10.59 11.27
C GLU A 4 7.64 -11.10 10.54
N TYR A 5 6.59 -11.45 11.28
CA TYR A 5 5.33 -11.89 10.69
C TYR A 5 4.64 -10.74 9.94
N ALA A 6 4.64 -9.52 10.49
CA ALA A 6 4.10 -8.35 9.81
C ALA A 6 4.87 -8.03 8.52
N VAL A 7 6.21 -8.12 8.53
CA VAL A 7 7.05 -7.88 7.34
C VAL A 7 6.75 -8.91 6.24
N ILE A 8 6.72 -10.21 6.58
CA ILE A 8 6.41 -11.28 5.63
C ILE A 8 5.00 -11.10 5.06
N LYS A 9 4.03 -10.72 5.89
CA LYS A 9 2.66 -10.48 5.46
C LYS A 9 2.57 -9.27 4.53
N ALA A 10 3.26 -8.17 4.84
CA ALA A 10 3.34 -6.99 3.99
C ALA A 10 3.92 -7.33 2.61
N GLN A 11 4.99 -8.12 2.56
CA GLN A 11 5.59 -8.59 1.31
C GLN A 11 4.60 -9.42 0.46
N LYS A 12 3.86 -10.34 1.09
CA LYS A 12 2.81 -11.14 0.41
C LYS A 12 1.68 -10.26 -0.14
N ILE A 13 1.28 -9.23 0.60
CA ILE A 13 0.27 -8.26 0.15
C ILE A 13 0.76 -7.53 -1.11
N LEU A 14 2.00 -7.03 -1.11
CA LEU A 14 2.57 -6.36 -2.29
C LEU A 14 2.64 -7.30 -3.52
N GLN A 15 2.98 -8.58 -3.30
CA GLN A 15 2.95 -9.59 -4.36
C GLN A 15 1.53 -9.85 -4.89
N ASN A 16 0.51 -9.83 -4.02
CA ASN A 16 -0.89 -9.99 -4.43
C ASN A 16 -1.39 -8.79 -5.23
N TRP A 17 -0.94 -7.58 -4.88
CA TRP A 17 -1.13 -6.38 -5.70
C TRP A 17 -0.32 -6.40 -7.01
N LYS A 18 0.47 -7.45 -7.24
CA LYS A 18 1.37 -7.63 -8.39
C LYS A 18 2.39 -6.49 -8.54
N ALA A 19 2.88 -5.96 -7.41
CA ALA A 19 4.04 -5.07 -7.41
C ALA A 19 5.26 -5.81 -7.99
N SER A 20 6.03 -5.12 -8.84
CA SER A 20 7.32 -5.64 -9.32
C SER A 20 8.34 -5.74 -8.18
N SER A 21 9.41 -6.51 -8.36
CA SER A 21 10.49 -6.60 -7.37
C SER A 21 11.07 -5.22 -7.02
N VAL A 22 11.30 -4.38 -8.03
CA VAL A 22 11.80 -3.00 -7.85
C VAL A 22 10.84 -2.16 -7.00
N GLN A 23 9.53 -2.29 -7.22
CA GLN A 23 8.54 -1.60 -6.40
C GLN A 23 8.52 -2.15 -4.98
N ILE A 24 8.60 -3.47 -4.80
CA ILE A 24 8.65 -4.09 -3.46
C ILE A 24 9.87 -3.57 -2.69
N ASP A 25 11.05 -3.55 -3.31
CA ASP A 25 12.28 -3.08 -2.68
C ASP A 25 12.23 -1.59 -2.35
N SER A 26 11.51 -0.79 -3.14
CA SER A 26 11.31 0.65 -2.88
C SER A 26 10.30 0.90 -1.76
N ILE A 27 9.22 0.10 -1.69
CA ILE A 27 8.11 0.27 -0.75
C ILE A 27 8.46 -0.32 0.62
N LEU A 28 9.09 -1.49 0.65
CA LEU A 28 9.46 -2.25 1.85
C LEU A 28 10.96 -2.62 1.82
N PRO A 29 11.86 -1.63 1.87
CA PRO A 29 13.31 -1.88 1.85
C PRO A 29 13.75 -2.59 3.13
N LEU A 30 14.30 -3.80 3.02
CA LEU A 30 14.72 -4.57 4.20
C LEU A 30 15.97 -4.00 4.91
N GLY A 31 16.67 -3.05 4.29
CA GLY A 31 17.89 -2.43 4.83
C GLY A 31 17.69 -1.15 5.64
N VAL A 32 16.45 -0.69 5.86
CA VAL A 32 16.17 0.47 6.73
C VAL A 32 16.17 0.06 8.21
N ASN A 33 16.11 1.04 9.11
CA ASN A 33 16.01 0.77 10.54
C ASN A 33 14.69 0.02 10.88
N GLU A 34 14.71 -0.75 11.96
CA GLU A 34 13.57 -1.61 12.36
C GLU A 34 12.27 -0.83 12.51
N THR A 35 12.30 0.36 13.12
CA THR A 35 11.12 1.20 13.33
C THR A 35 10.45 1.62 12.02
N GLU A 36 11.24 2.03 11.03
CA GLU A 36 10.72 2.38 9.71
C GLU A 36 10.17 1.14 8.98
N LEU A 37 10.85 -0.01 9.09
CA LEU A 37 10.40 -1.25 8.47
C LEU A 37 9.07 -1.74 9.05
N GLU A 38 8.90 -1.65 10.38
CA GLU A 38 7.65 -1.95 11.08
C GLU A 38 6.53 -1.01 10.64
N GLU A 39 6.79 0.30 10.54
CA GLU A 39 5.76 1.27 10.16
C GLU A 39 5.32 1.09 8.70
N ARG A 40 6.27 0.86 7.77
CA ARG A 40 5.95 0.52 6.37
C ARG A 40 5.08 -0.74 6.30
N SER A 41 5.44 -1.77 7.04
CA SER A 41 4.67 -3.02 7.10
C SER A 41 3.25 -2.76 7.60
N ARG A 42 3.10 -2.00 8.69
CA ARG A 42 1.81 -1.62 9.27
C ARG A 42 0.94 -0.85 8.28
N LEU A 43 1.51 0.11 7.56
CA LEU A 43 0.78 0.92 6.56
C LEU A 43 0.27 0.05 5.41
N ILE A 44 1.10 -0.87 4.89
CA ILE A 44 0.70 -1.81 3.83
C ILE A 44 -0.48 -2.68 4.28
N LEU A 45 -0.42 -3.20 5.52
CA LEU A 45 -1.50 -3.99 6.10
C LEU A 45 -2.80 -3.18 6.23
N GLN A 46 -2.72 -1.92 6.64
CA GLN A 46 -3.88 -1.04 6.76
C GLN A 46 -4.49 -0.69 5.40
N ILE A 47 -3.67 -0.45 4.37
CA ILE A 47 -4.14 -0.21 3.00
C ILE A 47 -4.90 -1.44 2.50
N ASP A 48 -4.34 -2.65 2.66
CA ASP A 48 -5.01 -3.90 2.27
C ASP A 48 -6.35 -4.09 2.99
N GLN A 49 -6.40 -3.77 4.29
CA GLN A 49 -7.64 -3.81 5.05
C GLN A 49 -8.67 -2.79 4.54
N ALA A 50 -8.27 -1.55 4.28
CA ALA A 50 -9.16 -0.51 3.77
C ALA A 50 -9.76 -0.91 2.41
N LEU A 51 -8.95 -1.48 1.51
CA LEU A 51 -9.42 -1.99 0.22
C LEU A 51 -10.47 -3.11 0.39
N LYS A 52 -10.26 -4.03 1.34
CA LYS A 52 -11.23 -5.09 1.66
C LYS A 52 -12.53 -4.60 2.29
N ILE A 53 -12.52 -3.43 2.93
CA ILE A 53 -13.74 -2.78 3.45
C ILE A 53 -14.47 -2.05 2.31
N MET A 54 -13.74 -1.43 1.39
CA MET A 54 -14.30 -0.69 0.26
C MET A 54 -14.90 -1.60 -0.81
N PHE A 55 -14.25 -2.72 -1.11
CA PHE A 55 -14.59 -3.59 -2.21
C PHE A 55 -15.00 -4.99 -1.73
N ASN A 56 -16.01 -5.55 -2.37
CA ASN A 56 -16.51 -6.91 -2.13
C ASN A 56 -16.04 -7.93 -3.19
N ASN A 57 -15.32 -7.48 -4.22
CA ASN A 57 -14.83 -8.34 -5.29
C ASN A 57 -13.28 -8.39 -5.30
N PRO A 58 -12.68 -9.58 -5.47
CA PRO A 58 -11.23 -9.75 -5.47
C PRO A 58 -10.47 -8.94 -6.53
N ASP A 59 -11.12 -8.68 -7.67
CA ASP A 59 -10.52 -7.93 -8.78
C ASP A 59 -10.24 -6.48 -8.38
N ASN A 60 -11.16 -5.81 -7.69
CA ASN A 60 -10.94 -4.46 -7.19
C ASN A 60 -10.02 -4.44 -5.96
N ILE A 61 -10.14 -5.41 -5.05
CA ILE A 61 -9.27 -5.50 -3.87
C ILE A 61 -7.79 -5.59 -4.28
N ASN A 62 -7.48 -6.45 -5.26
CA ASN A 62 -6.10 -6.66 -5.70
C ASN A 62 -5.71 -5.80 -6.91
N GLY A 63 -6.68 -5.26 -7.64
CA GLY A 63 -6.48 -4.48 -8.85
C GLY A 63 -6.34 -2.99 -8.61
N PHE A 64 -7.00 -2.43 -7.58
CA PHE A 64 -7.02 -0.98 -7.34
C PHE A 64 -5.61 -0.38 -7.32
N MET A 65 -4.69 -1.05 -6.64
CA MET A 65 -3.29 -0.62 -6.51
C MET A 65 -2.54 -0.51 -7.86
N ARG A 66 -3.05 -1.15 -8.92
CA ARG A 66 -2.50 -1.12 -10.29
C ARG A 66 -3.30 -0.27 -11.27
N MET A 67 -4.47 0.21 -10.89
CA MET A 67 -5.32 0.96 -11.81
C MET A 67 -4.89 2.43 -11.81
N PRO A 68 -4.71 3.06 -12.99
CA PRO A 68 -4.54 4.50 -13.09
C PRO A 68 -5.71 5.19 -12.38
N ASN A 69 -5.39 6.12 -11.49
CA ASN A 69 -6.38 6.84 -10.71
C ASN A 69 -6.30 8.34 -11.04
N HIS A 70 -7.40 8.90 -11.53
CA HIS A 70 -7.47 10.29 -11.98
C HIS A 70 -7.92 11.26 -10.87
N ASN A 71 -8.16 10.77 -9.65
CA ASN A 71 -8.37 11.63 -8.49
C ASN A 71 -7.14 12.50 -8.24
N GLY A 72 -7.33 13.69 -7.67
CA GLY A 72 -6.28 14.69 -7.47
C GLY A 72 -5.06 14.16 -6.69
N THR A 73 -5.26 13.17 -5.82
CA THR A 73 -4.20 12.47 -5.05
C THR A 73 -3.17 11.80 -5.96
N PHE A 74 -3.62 11.16 -7.04
CA PHE A 74 -2.79 10.28 -7.89
C PHE A 74 -2.44 10.91 -9.23
N LYS A 75 -3.21 11.90 -9.71
CA LYS A 75 -2.93 12.66 -10.95
C LYS A 75 -2.69 11.76 -12.17
N GLY A 76 -3.48 10.69 -12.30
CA GLY A 76 -3.39 9.71 -13.40
C GLY A 76 -2.39 8.58 -13.16
N LYS A 77 -1.60 8.62 -12.09
CA LYS A 77 -0.75 7.49 -11.69
C LYS A 77 -1.56 6.39 -11.01
N THR A 78 -1.01 5.19 -10.98
CA THR A 78 -1.48 4.11 -10.14
C THR A 78 -1.06 4.34 -8.68
N PRO A 79 -1.81 3.80 -7.69
CA PRO A 79 -1.38 3.84 -6.30
C PRO A 79 0.02 3.21 -6.08
N LEU A 80 0.35 2.11 -6.78
CA LEU A 80 1.69 1.50 -6.71
C LEU A 80 2.79 2.43 -7.19
N GLU A 81 2.59 3.15 -8.30
CA GLU A 81 3.56 4.15 -8.76
C GLU A 81 3.77 5.24 -7.71
N VAL A 82 2.69 5.72 -7.07
CA VAL A 82 2.78 6.71 -5.99
C VAL A 82 3.59 6.19 -4.80
N VAL A 83 3.22 5.04 -4.23
CA VAL A 83 3.91 4.50 -3.03
C VAL A 83 5.33 4.04 -3.32
N SER A 84 5.64 3.64 -4.57
CA SER A 84 7.00 3.27 -4.98
C SER A 84 7.92 4.46 -5.23
N SER A 85 7.36 5.64 -5.49
CA SER A 85 8.12 6.85 -5.80
C SER A 85 8.58 7.64 -4.57
N GLY A 86 8.16 7.24 -3.38
CA GLY A 86 8.45 7.97 -2.15
C GLY A 86 8.58 7.07 -0.92
N GLY A 87 8.76 7.71 0.24
CA GLY A 87 8.86 7.03 1.53
C GLY A 87 7.51 6.84 2.22
N LEU A 88 7.54 6.72 3.54
CA LEU A 88 6.35 6.56 4.40
C LEU A 88 5.19 7.51 4.07
N ASN A 89 5.48 8.76 3.70
CA ASN A 89 4.47 9.76 3.40
C ASN A 89 3.55 9.35 2.24
N GLU A 90 4.06 8.67 1.21
CA GLU A 90 3.21 8.24 0.09
C GLU A 90 2.29 7.08 0.48
N LEU A 91 2.76 6.18 1.35
CA LEU A 91 1.90 5.14 1.95
C LEU A 91 0.78 5.75 2.79
N ILE A 92 1.11 6.72 3.64
CA ILE A 92 0.14 7.46 4.46
C ILE A 92 -0.89 8.15 3.58
N LYS A 93 -0.43 8.87 2.55
CA LYS A 93 -1.30 9.58 1.61
C LYS A 93 -2.29 8.66 0.89
N VAL A 94 -1.84 7.48 0.46
CA VAL A 94 -2.74 6.49 -0.15
C VAL A 94 -3.74 5.95 0.87
N LEU A 95 -3.29 5.65 2.10
CA LEU A 95 -4.18 5.19 3.17
C LEU A 95 -5.24 6.24 3.52
N ASP A 96 -4.86 7.51 3.65
CA ASP A 96 -5.76 8.60 3.97
C ASP A 96 -6.81 8.79 2.89
N HIS A 97 -6.42 8.73 1.61
CA HIS A 97 -7.38 8.76 0.50
C HIS A 97 -8.42 7.63 0.57
N LEU A 98 -8.00 6.42 0.93
CA LEU A 98 -8.92 5.29 1.11
C LEU A 98 -9.85 5.52 2.31
N LYS A 99 -9.32 6.05 3.42
CA LYS A 99 -10.11 6.38 4.61
C LYS A 99 -11.15 7.46 4.33
N GLU A 100 -10.80 8.52 3.61
CA GLU A 100 -11.77 9.54 3.19
C GLU A 100 -12.93 8.92 2.41
N GLY A 101 -12.64 8.02 1.47
CA GLY A 101 -13.67 7.28 0.73
C GLY A 101 -14.54 6.36 1.62
N LEU A 102 -14.03 5.89 2.75
CA LEU A 102 -14.80 5.12 3.74
C LEU A 102 -15.77 5.98 4.55
N PHE A 103 -15.49 7.27 4.73
CA PHE A 103 -16.33 8.19 5.52
C PHE A 103 -17.46 8.86 4.72
N ILE A 104 -17.50 8.69 3.39
CA ILE A 104 -18.55 9.24 2.50
C ILE A 104 -19.58 8.15 2.12
N LYS A 105 -19.91 7.24 3.03
CA LYS A 105 -21.01 6.26 2.84
C LYS A 105 -22.29 6.72 3.51
#